data_AF-A0A7S4CSS0-F1
#
_entry.id   AF-A0A7S4CSS0-F1
#
_cell.length_a   1.000
_cell.length_b   1.000
_cell.length_c   1.000
_cell.angle_alpha   90.00
_cell.angle_beta   90.00
_cell.angle_gamma   90.00
#
_symmetry.space_group_name_H-M   'P 1'
#
loop_
_entity.id
_entity.type
_entity.pdbx_description
1 polymer ?
#
loop_
_entity_poly.entity_id
_entity_poly.type
_entity_poly.pdbx_seq_one_letter_code
_entity_poly.pdbx_strand_id
1 'polypeptide(L)'
;LQSIWGEGFTNPYYLVVNTHKQDHIRTTEFWDQSKLLLDYLNTTVPEVPISNFRSVRYVQFLGTGFISEQTRERWLNEKTVIDPISQAYKVLWNQTVDPAGTAIYFIITLPFDGMGQEALDWIRHMRFAMDDFKGEYPNEEASNYTLQLYGGACGQVDMLDTVSSHLPLMGALTFGLIMVIVAVAFRSLVLPFIFVVAMSYTLAVTFGLAAMIFGLLQWTIPVMAFSIICGLALDYGIFLLTRIREYRQNGFADD
;
A
#
# COMPACT_ATOMS: atom_id res chain seq x y z
N LEU A 1 -6.96 18.43 -8.99
CA LEU A 1 -8.39 18.26 -8.60
C LEU A 1 -8.44 18.43 -7.10
N GLN A 2 -8.97 19.56 -6.60
CA GLN A 2 -9.20 19.72 -5.17
C GLN A 2 -10.22 18.67 -4.73
N SER A 3 -9.90 17.98 -3.64
CA SER A 3 -10.78 16.98 -3.01
C SER A 3 -12.20 17.53 -2.88
N ILE A 4 -13.16 16.73 -3.35
CA ILE A 4 -14.61 17.02 -3.30
C ILE A 4 -15.14 17.03 -1.85
N TRP A 5 -14.28 16.75 -0.87
CA TRP A 5 -14.63 16.56 0.55
C TRP A 5 -14.14 17.69 1.48
N GLY A 6 -13.55 18.76 0.94
CA GLY A 6 -13.06 19.89 1.73
C GLY A 6 -11.88 19.56 2.64
N GLU A 7 -11.37 20.56 3.37
CA GLU A 7 -10.35 20.39 4.42
C GLU A 7 -11.01 19.78 5.67
N GLY A 8 -11.47 18.54 5.58
CA GLY A 8 -12.24 17.86 6.61
C GLY A 8 -11.68 16.48 6.91
N PHE A 9 -11.09 16.33 8.11
CA PHE A 9 -10.78 15.09 8.83
C PHE A 9 -10.70 13.82 7.95
N THR A 10 -9.57 13.66 7.28
CA THR A 10 -9.21 12.43 6.57
C THR A 10 -8.96 11.33 7.61
N ASN A 11 -9.36 10.09 7.27
CA ASN A 11 -9.17 8.93 8.14
C ASN A 11 -7.73 8.89 8.69
N PRO A 12 -7.55 8.75 10.02
CA PRO A 12 -6.21 8.69 10.60
C PRO A 12 -5.44 7.49 10.03
N TYR A 13 -4.15 7.71 9.86
CA TYR A 13 -3.18 6.66 9.61
C TYR A 13 -2.57 6.22 10.94
N TYR A 14 -2.06 5.00 11.00
CA TYR A 14 -1.53 4.40 12.20
C TYR A 14 -0.15 3.80 11.90
N LEU A 15 0.88 4.35 12.54
CA LEU A 15 2.20 3.75 12.56
C LEU A 15 2.29 2.82 13.76
N VAL A 16 2.29 1.52 13.53
CA VAL A 16 2.39 0.51 14.57
C VAL A 16 3.86 0.13 14.77
N VAL A 17 4.31 0.17 16.02
CA VAL A 17 5.63 -0.29 16.44
C VAL A 17 5.43 -1.46 17.38
N ASN A 18 5.85 -2.65 16.93
CA ASN A 18 5.76 -3.88 17.71
C ASN A 18 7.16 -4.34 18.13
N THR A 19 7.33 -4.60 19.42
CA THR A 19 8.60 -4.98 20.05
C THR A 19 8.79 -6.49 20.20
N HIS A 20 7.73 -7.29 20.02
CA HIS A 20 7.64 -8.75 20.25
C HIS A 20 8.00 -9.22 21.68
N LYS A 21 8.48 -8.32 22.55
CA LYS A 21 8.84 -8.57 23.95
C LYS A 21 7.76 -7.97 24.85
N GLN A 22 7.27 -8.75 25.81
CA GLN A 22 6.26 -8.28 26.77
C GLN A 22 6.80 -7.11 27.61
N ASP A 23 5.95 -6.11 27.82
CA ASP A 23 6.23 -4.88 28.58
C ASP A 23 7.45 -4.05 28.12
N HIS A 24 8.07 -4.38 26.98
CA HIS A 24 9.26 -3.66 26.51
C HIS A 24 8.97 -2.20 26.15
N ILE A 25 7.70 -1.86 25.86
CA ILE A 25 7.25 -0.49 25.61
C ILE A 25 7.39 0.41 26.85
N ARG A 26 7.53 -0.17 28.05
CA ARG A 26 7.73 0.62 29.27
C ARG A 26 9.17 1.05 29.49
N THR A 27 10.15 0.44 28.81
CA THR A 27 11.58 0.71 29.01
C THR A 27 12.00 2.06 28.42
N THR A 28 13.03 2.70 28.96
CA THR A 28 13.61 3.91 28.35
C THR A 28 14.16 3.64 26.95
N GLU A 29 14.77 2.46 26.73
CA GLU A 29 15.36 2.05 25.45
C GLU A 29 14.35 2.09 24.29
N PHE A 30 13.12 1.61 24.51
CA PHE A 30 12.06 1.67 23.50
C PHE A 30 11.74 3.11 23.06
N TRP A 31 11.70 4.05 23.99
CA TRP A 31 11.31 5.43 23.69
C TRP A 31 12.46 6.25 23.09
N ASP A 32 13.70 5.96 23.46
CA ASP A 32 14.88 6.54 22.80
C ASP A 32 14.94 6.10 21.33
N GLN A 33 14.67 4.83 21.06
CA GLN A 33 14.57 4.28 19.71
C GLN A 33 13.39 4.86 18.93
N SER A 34 12.22 4.97 19.57
CA SER A 34 11.04 5.59 18.97
C SER A 34 11.29 7.07 18.62
N LYS A 35 12.06 7.78 19.45
CA LYS A 35 12.47 9.17 19.17
C LYS A 35 13.37 9.23 17.94
N LEU A 36 14.40 8.38 17.90
CA LEU A 36 15.33 8.32 16.78
C LEU A 36 14.61 7.97 15.47
N LEU A 37 13.65 7.04 15.50
CA LEU A 37 12.76 6.74 14.39
C LEU A 37 11.97 7.98 13.94
N LEU A 38 11.27 8.65 14.86
CA LEU A 38 10.46 9.81 14.49
C LEU A 38 11.32 10.97 13.94
N ASP A 39 12.48 11.22 14.53
CA ASP A 39 13.42 12.25 14.06
C ASP A 39 13.91 11.93 12.65
N TYR A 40 14.24 10.66 12.36
CA TYR A 40 14.59 10.19 11.02
C TYR A 40 13.43 10.36 10.03
N LEU A 41 12.22 9.98 10.42
CA LEU A 41 11.03 10.13 9.57
C LEU A 41 10.73 11.59 9.25
N ASN A 42 10.98 12.51 10.19
CA ASN A 42 10.81 13.93 9.98
C ASN A 42 11.80 14.51 8.95
N THR A 43 13.00 13.93 8.85
CA THR A 43 13.98 14.34 7.85
C THR A 43 13.73 13.69 6.49
N THR A 44 13.30 12.44 6.46
CA THR A 44 13.16 11.64 5.22
C THR A 44 11.80 11.80 4.56
N VAL A 45 10.75 12.10 5.33
CA VAL A 45 9.36 12.25 4.88
C VAL A 45 8.81 13.61 5.34
N PRO A 46 9.31 14.73 4.79
CA PRO A 46 8.98 16.07 5.27
C PRO A 46 7.54 16.50 4.93
N GLU A 47 6.83 15.76 4.07
CA GLU A 47 5.47 16.06 3.64
C GLU A 47 4.47 16.00 4.81
N VAL A 48 4.77 15.20 5.84
CA VAL A 48 3.96 15.07 7.05
C VAL A 48 4.83 15.29 8.28
N PRO A 49 4.85 16.51 8.85
CA PRO A 49 5.68 16.81 10.00
C PRO A 49 5.26 16.00 11.24
N ILE A 50 6.19 15.74 12.16
CA ILE A 50 5.89 15.02 13.43
C ILE A 50 4.73 15.66 14.21
N SER A 51 4.51 16.97 14.08
CA SER A 51 3.39 17.68 14.73
C SER A 51 2.01 17.12 14.37
N ASN A 52 1.90 16.42 13.23
CA ASN A 52 0.70 15.75 12.78
C ASN A 52 0.48 14.36 13.40
N PHE A 53 1.46 13.84 14.15
CA PHE A 53 1.36 12.59 14.88
C PHE A 53 0.68 12.89 16.22
N ARG A 54 -0.62 12.59 16.37
CA ARG A 54 -1.41 12.97 17.55
C ARG A 54 -0.87 12.41 18.87
N SER A 55 -0.39 11.17 18.87
CA SER A 55 0.22 10.60 20.09
C SER A 55 1.46 11.39 20.50
N VAL A 56 2.22 11.89 19.53
CA VAL A 56 3.34 12.82 19.77
C VAL A 56 2.83 14.20 20.16
N ARG A 57 1.74 14.70 19.55
CA ARG A 57 1.12 16.00 19.88
C ARG A 57 0.58 16.05 21.31
N TYR A 58 0.01 14.97 21.83
CA TYR A 58 -0.39 14.89 23.24
C TYR A 58 0.82 14.88 24.17
N VAL A 59 1.93 14.24 23.78
CA VAL A 59 3.19 14.27 24.55
C VAL A 59 3.87 15.64 24.46
N GLN A 60 3.86 16.29 23.29
CA GLN A 60 4.40 17.63 23.06
C GLN A 60 3.54 18.73 23.72
N PHE A 61 2.22 18.55 23.82
CA PHE A 61 1.34 19.46 24.57
C PHE A 61 1.71 19.50 26.06
N LEU A 62 2.37 18.46 26.58
CA LEU A 62 2.92 18.44 27.94
C LEU A 62 4.22 19.22 28.10
N GLY A 63 4.73 19.85 27.03
CA GLY A 63 5.93 20.70 27.06
C GLY A 63 7.23 19.94 27.34
N THR A 64 7.16 18.63 27.50
CA THR A 64 8.30 17.73 27.69
C THR A 64 8.49 16.92 26.42
N GLY A 65 9.72 16.52 26.11
CA GLY A 65 9.95 15.42 25.18
C GLY A 65 9.28 14.12 25.67
N PHE A 66 9.73 12.98 25.17
CA PHE A 66 9.28 11.69 25.70
C PHE A 66 9.35 11.66 27.23
N ILE A 67 8.23 11.28 27.87
CA ILE A 67 8.08 11.26 29.34
C ILE A 67 9.08 10.25 29.90
N SER A 68 9.82 10.65 30.95
CA SER A 68 10.78 9.76 31.60
C SER A 68 10.10 8.52 32.16
N GLU A 69 10.81 7.40 32.17
CA GLU A 69 10.29 6.10 32.65
C GLU A 69 9.73 6.20 34.08
N GLN A 70 10.41 6.90 34.97
CA GLN A 70 9.95 7.11 36.35
C GLN A 70 8.61 7.86 36.42
N THR A 71 8.43 8.89 35.58
CA THR A 71 7.18 9.68 35.53
C THR A 71 6.05 8.84 34.93
N ARG A 72 6.36 8.06 33.89
CA ARG A 72 5.42 7.16 33.22
C ARG A 72 4.90 6.08 34.17
N GLU A 73 5.79 5.38 34.87
CA GLU A 73 5.41 4.34 35.83
C GLU A 73 4.58 4.91 36.98
N ARG A 74 4.93 6.11 37.46
CA ARG A 74 4.13 6.82 38.46
C ARG A 74 2.72 7.11 37.93
N TRP A 75 2.62 7.64 36.72
CA TRP A 75 1.34 7.96 36.10
C TRP A 75 0.52 6.74 35.75
N LEU A 76 1.11 5.58 35.46
CA LEU A 76 0.36 4.35 35.16
C LEU A 76 -0.13 3.64 36.43
N ASN A 77 0.70 3.56 37.47
CA ASN A 77 0.45 2.70 38.63
C ASN A 77 -0.30 3.40 39.79
N GLU A 78 -0.11 4.70 40.01
CA GLU A 78 -0.75 5.36 41.16
C GLU A 78 -2.25 5.61 40.89
N LYS A 79 -3.12 5.07 41.76
CA LYS A 79 -4.58 5.31 41.74
C LYS A 79 -4.96 6.76 42.08
N THR A 80 -3.99 7.61 42.43
CA THR A 80 -4.20 8.80 43.27
C THR A 80 -3.73 10.12 42.69
N VAL A 81 -3.18 10.17 41.48
CA VAL A 81 -2.82 11.47 40.90
C VAL A 81 -4.11 12.13 40.36
N ILE A 82 -4.65 13.09 41.12
CA ILE A 82 -5.79 13.97 40.73
C ILE A 82 -5.29 15.04 39.72
N ASP A 83 -4.29 14.72 38.92
CA ASP A 83 -3.79 15.60 37.88
C ASP A 83 -4.51 15.26 36.58
N PRO A 84 -5.27 16.19 35.98
CA PRO A 84 -5.91 16.02 34.68
C PRO A 84 -4.97 15.47 33.60
N ILE A 85 -3.68 15.81 33.66
CA ILE A 85 -2.66 15.35 32.71
C ILE A 85 -2.42 13.84 32.85
N SER A 86 -2.23 13.35 34.07
CA SER A 86 -1.98 11.93 34.32
C SER A 86 -3.18 11.06 33.91
N GLN A 87 -4.40 11.58 34.08
CA GLN A 87 -5.62 10.90 33.64
C GLN A 87 -5.71 10.85 32.11
N ALA A 88 -5.42 11.96 31.43
CA ALA A 88 -5.36 12.00 29.98
C ALA A 88 -4.30 11.02 29.43
N TYR A 89 -3.13 10.95 30.07
CA TYR A 89 -2.08 10.00 29.70
C TYR A 89 -2.53 8.54 29.86
N LYS A 90 -3.17 8.17 30.98
CA LYS A 90 -3.73 6.82 31.19
C LYS A 90 -4.74 6.44 30.12
N VAL A 91 -5.63 7.38 29.75
CA VAL A 91 -6.63 7.14 28.70
C VAL A 91 -5.94 6.89 27.36
N LEU A 92 -4.95 7.71 27.00
CA LEU A 92 -4.19 7.52 25.77
C LEU A 92 -3.42 6.20 25.77
N TRP A 93 -2.72 5.87 26.86
CA TRP A 93 -2.00 4.61 27.00
C TRP A 93 -2.91 3.41 26.76
N ASN A 94 -4.06 3.37 27.43
CA ASN A 94 -5.04 2.29 27.28
C ASN A 94 -5.69 2.23 25.89
N GLN A 95 -5.65 3.31 25.11
CA GLN A 95 -6.14 3.33 23.74
C GLN A 95 -5.07 2.87 22.75
N THR A 96 -3.82 3.28 22.95
CA THR A 96 -2.74 3.12 21.95
C THR A 96 -1.85 1.91 22.17
N VAL A 97 -1.76 1.40 23.40
CA VAL A 97 -0.88 0.29 23.77
C VAL A 97 -1.70 -0.97 23.94
N ASP A 98 -1.22 -2.07 23.37
CA ASP A 98 -1.81 -3.40 23.57
C ASP A 98 -1.77 -3.81 25.07
N PRO A 99 -2.79 -4.51 25.60
CA PRO A 99 -2.79 -5.01 26.97
C PRO A 99 -1.54 -5.81 27.39
N ALA A 100 -0.87 -6.50 26.47
CA ALA A 100 0.38 -7.23 26.75
C ALA A 100 1.64 -6.35 26.71
N GLY A 101 1.52 -5.06 26.38
CA GLY A 101 2.63 -4.12 26.32
C GLY A 101 3.63 -4.43 25.20
N THR A 102 3.21 -5.14 24.16
CA THR A 102 4.08 -5.57 23.06
C THR A 102 4.07 -4.62 21.86
N ALA A 103 2.93 -3.96 21.60
CA ALA A 103 2.78 -3.02 20.50
C ALA A 103 2.15 -1.70 20.95
N ILE A 104 2.58 -0.60 20.31
CA ILE A 104 1.97 0.72 20.39
C ILE A 104 1.73 1.25 18.98
N TYR A 105 0.68 2.04 18.80
CA TYR A 105 0.47 2.75 17.53
C TYR A 105 0.47 4.27 17.70
N PHE A 106 1.07 4.96 16.74
CA PHE A 106 1.05 6.41 16.61
C PHE A 106 -0.01 6.81 15.58
N ILE A 107 -0.92 7.70 15.98
CA ILE A 107 -1.99 8.19 15.11
C ILE A 107 -1.44 9.36 14.29
N ILE A 108 -1.47 9.26 12.97
CA ILE A 108 -0.98 10.26 12.01
C ILE A 108 -2.18 10.89 11.32
N THR A 109 -2.24 12.23 11.32
CA THR A 109 -3.26 12.98 10.58
C THR A 109 -2.61 13.62 9.35
N LEU A 110 -3.06 13.27 8.15
CA LEU A 110 -2.48 13.83 6.93
C LEU A 110 -2.97 15.27 6.70
N PRO A 111 -2.09 16.20 6.26
CA PRO A 111 -2.49 17.58 5.95
C PRO A 111 -3.19 17.72 4.59
N PHE A 112 -3.22 16.64 3.81
CA PHE A 112 -3.82 16.56 2.47
C PHE A 112 -4.85 15.43 2.40
N ASP A 113 -5.44 15.23 1.21
CA ASP A 113 -6.43 14.18 0.97
C ASP A 113 -5.82 12.79 1.21
N GLY A 114 -6.22 12.15 2.31
CA GLY A 114 -5.73 10.85 2.73
C GLY A 114 -6.13 9.68 1.82
N MET A 115 -6.91 9.90 0.77
CA MET A 115 -7.22 8.89 -0.25
C MET A 115 -6.81 9.31 -1.67
N GLY A 116 -6.19 10.48 -1.83
CA GLY A 116 -5.70 10.99 -3.11
C GLY A 116 -4.33 10.41 -3.51
N GLN A 117 -3.84 10.83 -4.68
CA GLN A 117 -2.50 10.45 -5.20
C GLN A 117 -1.38 10.77 -4.20
N GLU A 118 -1.42 11.97 -3.61
CA GLU A 118 -0.43 12.42 -2.62
C GLU A 118 -0.33 11.47 -1.42
N ALA A 119 -1.45 10.89 -0.98
CA ALA A 119 -1.43 9.89 0.08
C ALA A 119 -0.83 8.55 -0.35
N LEU A 120 -1.07 8.12 -1.59
CA LEU A 120 -0.46 6.89 -2.12
C LEU A 120 1.06 7.03 -2.22
N ASP A 121 1.54 8.16 -2.74
CA ASP A 121 2.96 8.47 -2.85
C ASP A 121 3.61 8.59 -1.46
N TRP A 122 2.95 9.30 -0.55
CA TRP A 122 3.38 9.39 0.85
C TRP A 122 3.46 8.02 1.52
N ILE A 123 2.47 7.13 1.33
CA ILE A 123 2.51 5.76 1.89
C ILE A 123 3.74 5.00 1.37
N ARG A 124 4.06 5.10 0.08
CA ARG A 124 5.23 4.45 -0.52
C ARG A 124 6.54 5.02 0.05
N HIS A 125 6.66 6.34 0.11
CA HIS A 125 7.83 7.02 0.71
C HIS A 125 7.99 6.66 2.19
N MET A 126 6.91 6.68 2.95
CA MET A 126 6.88 6.36 4.38
C MET A 126 7.32 4.91 4.63
N ARG A 127 6.83 3.96 3.85
CA ARG A 127 7.25 2.55 3.93
C ARG A 127 8.72 2.36 3.54
N PHE A 128 9.16 3.03 2.47
CA PHE A 128 10.56 3.02 2.07
C PHE A 128 11.47 3.56 3.19
N ALA A 129 11.11 4.69 3.81
CA ALA A 129 11.84 5.26 4.93
C ALA A 129 11.85 4.33 6.16
N MET A 130 10.75 3.64 6.46
CA MET A 130 10.71 2.66 7.56
C MET A 130 11.62 1.45 7.30
N ASP A 131 11.73 1.00 6.05
CA ASP A 131 12.60 -0.12 5.70
C ASP A 131 14.07 0.32 5.60
N ASP A 132 14.35 1.52 5.09
CA ASP A 132 15.69 2.11 5.05
C ASP A 132 16.23 2.35 6.46
N PHE A 133 15.39 2.86 7.37
CA PHE A 133 15.71 3.01 8.79
C PHE A 133 16.19 1.69 9.43
N LYS A 134 15.53 0.57 9.13
CA LYS A 134 15.97 -0.75 9.62
C LYS A 134 17.31 -1.17 9.02
N GLY A 135 17.61 -0.75 7.79
CA GLY A 135 18.87 -1.02 7.11
C GLY A 135 20.04 -0.17 7.62
N GLU A 136 19.78 1.10 7.99
CA GLU A 136 20.78 2.05 8.48
C GLU A 136 21.12 1.82 9.97
N TYR A 137 20.17 1.34 10.77
CA TYR A 137 20.35 1.02 12.18
C TYR A 137 20.20 -0.50 12.48
N PRO A 138 20.99 -1.40 11.83
CA PRO A 138 20.80 -2.84 11.93
C PRO A 138 21.30 -3.44 13.27
N ASN A 139 22.18 -2.73 13.97
CA ASN A 139 22.80 -3.19 15.22
C ASN A 139 22.05 -2.71 16.48
N GLU A 140 21.00 -1.92 16.32
CA GLU A 140 20.15 -1.46 17.42
C GLU A 140 18.94 -2.40 17.56
N GLU A 141 18.33 -2.47 18.75
CA GLU A 141 17.07 -3.21 18.96
C GLU A 141 15.95 -2.82 17.98
N ALA A 142 16.10 -1.69 17.28
CA ALA A 142 15.31 -1.28 16.12
C ALA A 142 15.08 -2.41 15.10
N SER A 143 16.07 -3.28 14.87
CA SER A 143 15.95 -4.45 13.98
C SER A 143 14.95 -5.49 14.49
N ASN A 144 14.77 -5.61 15.81
CA ASN A 144 13.76 -6.46 16.43
C ASN A 144 12.36 -5.84 16.37
N TYR A 145 12.24 -4.55 16.02
CA TYR A 145 10.95 -3.89 15.94
C TYR A 145 10.30 -4.11 14.59
N THR A 146 9.05 -4.54 14.62
CA THR A 146 8.22 -4.59 13.42
C THR A 146 7.43 -3.30 13.30
N LEU A 147 7.86 -2.49 12.32
CA LEU A 147 7.20 -1.25 11.93
C LEU A 147 6.14 -1.57 10.86
N GLN A 148 4.89 -1.15 11.07
CA GLN A 148 3.80 -1.31 10.11
C GLN A 148 3.01 -0.02 9.96
N LEU A 149 2.54 0.26 8.75
CA LEU A 149 1.70 1.42 8.46
C LEU A 149 0.30 0.94 8.04
N TYR A 150 -0.71 1.40 8.77
CA TYR A 150 -2.12 1.17 8.49
C TYR A 150 -2.85 2.47 8.20
N GLY A 151 -3.95 2.39 7.47
CA GLY A 151 -4.79 3.55 7.16
C GLY A 151 -5.68 3.30 5.95
N GLY A 152 -6.53 4.29 5.63
CA GLY A 152 -7.60 4.14 4.63
C GLY A 152 -7.11 3.77 3.23
N ALA A 153 -5.99 4.34 2.77
CA ALA A 153 -5.43 4.04 1.45
C ALA A 153 -4.31 2.99 1.47
N CYS A 154 -3.81 2.57 2.64
CA CYS A 154 -2.77 1.52 2.73
C CYS A 154 -3.23 0.23 2.04
N GLY A 155 -4.47 -0.21 2.30
CA GLY A 155 -5.02 -1.39 1.63
C GLY A 155 -5.17 -1.24 0.12
N GLN A 156 -5.37 -0.01 -0.39
CA GLN A 156 -5.39 0.24 -1.83
C GLN A 156 -4.01 0.09 -2.45
N VAL A 157 -2.97 0.62 -1.80
CA VAL A 157 -1.57 0.44 -2.22
C VAL A 157 -1.21 -1.04 -2.19
N ASP A 158 -1.58 -1.76 -1.12
CA ASP A 158 -1.29 -3.20 -0.98
C ASP A 158 -1.96 -4.01 -2.08
N MET A 159 -3.22 -3.71 -2.42
CA MET A 159 -3.90 -4.36 -3.53
C MET A 159 -3.29 -4.00 -4.89
N LEU A 160 -2.90 -2.75 -5.11
CA LEU A 160 -2.20 -2.33 -6.33
C LEU A 160 -0.88 -3.09 -6.51
N ASP A 161 -0.08 -3.17 -5.45
CA ASP A 161 1.22 -3.85 -5.47
C ASP A 161 1.04 -5.36 -5.67
N THR A 162 0.07 -5.97 -4.98
CA THR A 162 -0.27 -7.38 -5.14
C THR A 162 -0.74 -7.69 -6.56
N VAL A 163 -1.70 -6.92 -7.08
CA VAL A 163 -2.22 -7.10 -8.45
C VAL A 163 -1.11 -6.93 -9.47
N SER A 164 -0.32 -5.86 -9.37
CA SER A 164 0.76 -5.59 -10.32
C SER A 164 1.83 -6.68 -10.31
N SER A 165 2.14 -7.28 -9.15
CA SER A 165 3.06 -8.41 -9.06
C SER A 165 2.54 -9.68 -9.75
N HIS A 166 1.22 -9.87 -9.78
CA HIS A 166 0.57 -11.04 -10.40
C HIS A 166 0.20 -10.84 -11.88
N LEU A 167 0.08 -9.60 -12.36
CA LEU A 167 -0.26 -9.30 -13.75
C LEU A 167 0.63 -10.02 -14.78
N PRO A 168 1.97 -10.07 -14.64
CA PRO A 168 2.83 -10.80 -15.58
C PRO A 168 2.52 -12.30 -15.65
N LEU A 169 2.28 -12.93 -14.48
CA LEU A 169 1.92 -14.34 -14.41
C LEU A 169 0.54 -14.60 -15.05
N MET A 170 -0.44 -13.75 -14.74
CA MET A 170 -1.77 -13.82 -15.35
C MET A 170 -1.70 -13.68 -16.87
N GLY A 171 -0.92 -12.71 -17.36
CA GLY A 171 -0.67 -12.51 -18.78
C GLY A 171 -0.02 -13.72 -19.43
N ALA A 172 1.04 -14.26 -18.83
CA ALA A 172 1.74 -15.43 -19.35
C ALA A 172 0.84 -16.68 -19.43
N LEU A 173 0.05 -16.94 -18.39
CA LEU A 173 -0.91 -18.05 -18.37
C LEU A 173 -2.02 -17.86 -19.41
N THR A 174 -2.57 -16.66 -19.50
CA THR A 174 -3.64 -16.33 -20.45
C THR A 174 -3.14 -16.48 -21.88
N PHE A 175 -2.05 -15.80 -22.24
CA PHE A 175 -1.48 -15.89 -23.60
C PHE A 175 -0.98 -17.30 -23.93
N GLY A 176 -0.41 -18.03 -22.97
CA GLY A 176 -0.03 -19.43 -23.16
C GLY A 176 -1.24 -20.33 -23.49
N LEU A 177 -2.32 -20.18 -22.74
CA LEU A 177 -3.56 -20.94 -22.97
C LEU A 177 -4.20 -20.59 -24.32
N ILE A 178 -4.20 -19.31 -24.70
CA ILE A 178 -4.63 -18.84 -26.02
C ILE A 178 -3.83 -19.50 -27.13
N MET A 179 -2.49 -19.52 -26.99
CA MET A 179 -1.64 -20.15 -27.99
C MET A 179 -1.98 -21.62 -28.15
N VAL A 180 -2.17 -22.36 -27.05
CA VAL A 180 -2.52 -23.78 -27.09
C VAL A 180 -3.86 -24.01 -27.78
N ILE A 181 -4.91 -23.27 -27.41
CA ILE A 181 -6.26 -23.45 -27.99
C ILE A 181 -6.24 -23.18 -29.50
N VAL A 182 -5.68 -22.05 -29.92
CA VAL A 182 -5.65 -21.67 -31.34
C VAL A 182 -4.71 -22.59 -32.12
N ALA A 183 -3.58 -23.02 -31.55
CA ALA A 183 -2.70 -24.00 -32.16
C ALA A 183 -3.41 -25.33 -32.43
N VAL A 184 -4.20 -25.82 -31.48
CA VAL A 184 -4.96 -27.07 -31.62
C VAL A 184 -6.08 -26.93 -32.66
N ALA A 185 -6.84 -25.83 -32.62
CA ALA A 185 -7.97 -25.59 -33.52
C ALA A 185 -7.53 -25.46 -35.00
N PHE A 186 -6.42 -24.76 -35.24
CA PHE A 186 -5.94 -24.46 -36.59
C PHE A 186 -4.75 -25.29 -37.03
N ARG A 187 -4.22 -26.17 -36.16
CA ARG A 187 -3.00 -26.98 -36.39
C ARG A 187 -1.82 -26.16 -36.90
N SER A 188 -1.67 -24.94 -36.38
CA SER A 188 -0.65 -23.97 -36.80
C SER A 188 -0.14 -23.17 -35.61
N LEU A 189 1.17 -22.95 -35.54
CA LEU A 189 1.80 -22.13 -34.49
C LEU A 189 1.96 -20.66 -34.89
N VAL A 190 1.82 -20.33 -36.17
CA VAL A 190 1.97 -18.95 -36.67
C VAL A 190 0.74 -18.11 -36.32
N LEU A 191 -0.45 -18.68 -36.52
CA LEU A 191 -1.73 -18.04 -36.18
C LEU A 191 -1.84 -17.62 -34.70
N PRO A 192 -1.62 -18.51 -33.71
CA PRO A 192 -1.66 -18.13 -32.30
C PRO A 192 -0.62 -17.08 -31.94
N PHE A 193 0.57 -17.13 -32.54
CA PHE A 193 1.62 -16.16 -32.28
C PHE A 193 1.23 -14.75 -32.75
N ILE A 194 0.77 -14.59 -33.99
CA ILE A 194 0.28 -13.31 -34.51
C ILE A 194 -0.83 -12.76 -33.61
N PHE A 195 -1.71 -13.64 -33.15
CA PHE A 195 -2.83 -13.27 -32.32
C PHE A 195 -2.40 -12.74 -30.94
N VAL A 196 -1.49 -13.43 -30.25
CA VAL A 196 -0.93 -12.96 -28.98
C VAL A 196 -0.17 -11.64 -29.15
N VAL A 197 0.61 -11.49 -30.22
CA VAL A 197 1.31 -10.24 -30.52
C VAL A 197 0.31 -9.08 -30.67
N ALA A 198 -0.74 -9.28 -31.48
CA ALA A 198 -1.79 -8.26 -31.68
C ALA A 198 -2.49 -7.91 -30.35
N MET A 199 -2.89 -8.90 -29.56
CA MET A 199 -3.53 -8.66 -28.25
C MET A 199 -2.61 -7.93 -27.28
N SER A 200 -1.35 -8.34 -27.19
CA SER A 200 -0.36 -7.71 -26.31
C SER A 200 -0.14 -6.24 -26.69
N TYR A 201 -0.13 -5.93 -27.99
CA TYR A 201 -0.04 -4.58 -28.51
C TYR A 201 -1.28 -3.75 -28.13
N THR A 202 -2.47 -4.30 -28.32
CA THR A 202 -3.72 -3.62 -27.92
C THR A 202 -3.74 -3.32 -26.42
N LEU A 203 -3.41 -4.30 -25.57
CA LEU A 203 -3.34 -4.11 -24.11
C LEU A 203 -2.30 -3.06 -23.72
N ALA A 204 -1.11 -3.09 -24.34
CA ALA A 204 -0.06 -2.11 -24.09
C ALA A 204 -0.50 -0.69 -24.45
N VAL A 205 -1.18 -0.51 -25.60
CA VAL A 205 -1.71 0.79 -26.01
C VAL A 205 -2.84 1.24 -25.08
N THR A 206 -3.79 0.37 -24.76
CA THR A 206 -4.92 0.71 -23.89
C THR A 206 -4.47 1.12 -22.50
N PHE A 207 -3.61 0.32 -21.85
CA PHE A 207 -3.10 0.65 -20.53
C PHE A 207 -2.11 1.81 -20.55
N GLY A 208 -1.27 1.92 -21.57
CA GLY A 208 -0.36 3.04 -21.74
C GLY A 208 -1.08 4.38 -21.87
N LEU A 209 -2.13 4.44 -22.69
CA LEU A 209 -2.97 5.63 -22.81
C LEU A 209 -3.76 5.91 -21.53
N ALA A 210 -4.30 4.87 -20.88
CA ALA A 210 -5.02 5.05 -19.62
C ALA A 210 -4.11 5.61 -18.51
N ALA A 211 -2.88 5.10 -18.39
CA ALA A 211 -1.89 5.61 -17.45
C ALA A 211 -1.50 7.07 -17.77
N MET A 212 -1.37 7.42 -19.05
CA MET A 212 -1.02 8.78 -19.46
C MET A 212 -2.14 9.80 -19.17
N ILE A 213 -3.40 9.41 -19.35
CA ILE A 213 -4.55 10.32 -19.18
C ILE A 213 -4.99 10.41 -17.72
N PHE A 214 -5.03 9.28 -17.01
CA PHE A 214 -5.64 9.17 -15.68
C PHE A 214 -4.63 8.98 -14.54
N GLY A 215 -3.35 8.73 -14.83
CA GLY A 215 -2.35 8.43 -13.81
C GLY A 215 -2.56 7.06 -13.16
N LEU A 216 -2.38 6.97 -11.84
CA LEU A 216 -2.62 5.71 -11.11
C LEU A 216 -4.12 5.36 -11.14
N LEU A 217 -4.42 4.25 -11.82
CA LEU A 217 -5.74 3.64 -11.87
C LEU A 217 -6.04 2.90 -10.57
N GLN A 218 -7.31 2.86 -10.16
CA GLN A 218 -7.74 1.96 -9.09
C GLN A 218 -7.39 0.50 -9.44
N TRP A 219 -6.93 -0.27 -8.45
CA TRP A 219 -6.44 -1.66 -8.64
C TRP A 219 -7.42 -2.59 -9.36
N THR A 220 -8.73 -2.35 -9.26
CA THR A 220 -9.75 -3.15 -9.93
C THR A 220 -9.80 -2.92 -11.44
N ILE A 221 -9.49 -1.70 -11.90
CA ILE A 221 -9.63 -1.31 -13.31
C ILE A 221 -8.71 -2.15 -14.22
N PRO A 222 -7.39 -2.29 -13.95
CA PRO A 222 -6.52 -3.12 -14.77
C PRO A 222 -6.96 -4.58 -14.84
N VAL A 223 -7.43 -5.16 -13.72
CA VAL A 223 -7.88 -6.56 -13.65
C VAL A 223 -9.12 -6.78 -14.51
N MET A 224 -10.12 -5.91 -14.37
CA MET A 224 -11.37 -5.98 -15.14
C MET A 224 -11.11 -5.73 -16.62
N ALA A 225 -10.37 -4.68 -16.96
CA ALA A 225 -10.05 -4.33 -18.33
C ALA A 225 -9.24 -5.44 -19.02
N PHE A 226 -8.22 -5.99 -18.35
CA PHE A 226 -7.44 -7.11 -18.88
C PHE A 226 -8.35 -8.31 -19.18
N SER A 227 -9.21 -8.69 -18.24
CA SER A 227 -10.11 -9.84 -18.41
C SER A 227 -11.10 -9.63 -19.56
N ILE A 228 -11.71 -8.45 -19.64
CA ILE A 228 -12.68 -8.10 -20.69
C ILE A 228 -12.02 -8.04 -22.06
N ILE A 229 -10.89 -7.32 -22.18
CA ILE A 229 -10.17 -7.17 -23.45
C ILE A 229 -9.68 -8.54 -23.92
N CYS A 230 -9.13 -9.36 -23.03
CA CYS A 230 -8.66 -10.70 -23.39
C CYS A 230 -9.80 -11.60 -23.86
N GLY A 231 -10.92 -11.64 -23.14
CA GLY A 231 -12.09 -12.44 -23.51
C GLY A 231 -12.69 -12.01 -24.85
N LEU A 232 -12.94 -10.71 -25.02
CA LEU A 232 -13.50 -10.18 -26.27
C LEU A 232 -12.56 -10.40 -27.44
N ALA A 233 -11.27 -10.12 -27.28
CA ALA A 233 -10.31 -10.33 -28.35
C ALA A 233 -10.33 -11.78 -28.81
N LEU A 234 -10.30 -12.73 -27.88
CA LEU A 234 -10.35 -14.16 -28.18
C LEU A 234 -11.58 -14.58 -28.96
N ASP A 235 -12.77 -14.17 -28.51
CA ASP A 235 -14.03 -14.53 -29.14
C ASP A 235 -14.08 -14.04 -30.60
N TYR A 236 -13.73 -12.77 -30.82
CA TYR A 236 -13.68 -12.20 -32.17
C TYR A 236 -12.58 -12.83 -33.02
N GLY A 237 -11.41 -13.09 -32.43
CA GLY A 237 -10.28 -13.71 -33.10
C GLY A 237 -10.60 -15.10 -33.65
N ILE A 238 -11.14 -15.97 -32.80
CA ILE A 238 -11.49 -17.34 -33.19
C ILE A 238 -12.62 -17.32 -34.22
N PHE A 239 -13.65 -16.48 -34.03
CA PHE A 239 -14.74 -16.35 -35.00
C PHE A 239 -14.23 -15.91 -36.38
N LEU A 240 -13.41 -14.87 -36.43
CA LEU A 240 -12.87 -14.33 -37.67
C LEU A 240 -11.95 -15.35 -38.37
N LEU A 241 -11.06 -16.02 -37.62
CA LEU A 241 -10.19 -17.05 -38.18
C LEU A 241 -10.96 -18.26 -38.71
N THR A 242 -12.01 -18.68 -38.00
CA THR A 242 -12.87 -19.78 -38.43
C THR A 242 -13.56 -19.41 -39.74
N ARG A 243 -14.10 -18.20 -39.83
CA ARG A 243 -14.77 -17.71 -41.03
C ARG A 243 -13.83 -17.56 -42.23
N ILE A 244 -12.60 -17.06 -42.02
CA ILE A 244 -11.57 -17.02 -43.07
C ILE A 244 -11.25 -18.42 -43.59
N ARG A 245 -11.14 -19.40 -42.67
CA ARG A 245 -10.88 -20.79 -43.04
C ARG A 245 -12.02 -21.40 -43.87
N GLU A 246 -13.26 -21.13 -43.51
CA GLU A 246 -14.43 -21.56 -44.28
C GLU A 246 -14.44 -20.96 -45.68
N TYR A 247 -14.19 -19.65 -45.82
CA TYR A 247 -14.09 -19.01 -47.14
C TYR A 247 -12.98 -19.61 -48.01
N ARG A 248 -11.80 -19.88 -47.42
CA ARG A 248 -10.72 -20.57 -48.12
C ARG A 248 -11.06 -21.99 -48.52
N GLN A 249 -11.80 -22.73 -47.68
CA GLN A 249 -12.29 -24.08 -48.01
C GLN A 249 -13.34 -24.06 -49.12
N ASN A 250 -14.15 -23.01 -49.18
CA ASN A 250 -15.17 -22.81 -50.23
C ASN A 250 -14.59 -22.26 -51.55
N GLY A 251 -13.28 -22.09 -51.66
CA GLY A 251 -12.60 -21.73 -52.91
C GLY A 251 -12.65 -20.25 -53.28
N PHE A 252 -13.00 -19.35 -52.35
CA PHE A 252 -12.91 -17.91 -52.58
C PHE A 252 -11.43 -17.49 -52.62
N ALA A 253 -11.00 -16.87 -53.72
CA ALA A 253 -9.65 -16.34 -53.91
C ALA A 253 -9.55 -14.88 -53.42
N ASP A 254 -8.33 -14.45 -53.10
CA ASP A 254 -7.97 -13.08 -52.68
C ASP A 254 -8.05 -12.12 -53.90
N ASP A 255 -9.26 -11.76 -54.34
CA ASP A 255 -9.51 -10.65 -55.30
C ASP A 255 -9.87 -9.35 -54.56
#